data_AF-A0A8M8V0W2-F1
#
_entry.id   AF-A0A8M8V0W2-F1
#
_cell.length_a   1.000
_cell.length_b   1.000
_cell.length_c   1.000
_cell.angle_alpha   90.00
_cell.angle_beta   90.00
_cell.angle_gamma   90.00
#
_symmetry.space_group_name_H-M   'P 1'
#
loop_
_entity.id
_entity.type
_entity.pdbx_description
1 polymer ?
#
loop_
_entity_poly.entity_id
_entity_poly.type
_entity_poly.pdbx_seq_one_letter_code
_entity_poly.pdbx_strand_id
1 'polypeptide(L)'
;MDDTSQILITANATADHSFNDDMDGEDAAEEDDEEESCDVEAWETLSKGFKEVQSVLDHNRRLIQQVNDNHRSKIPSSLAKNVDLIREINSNISKVIGLYSNLSTNFSSIVQQRRAVSDKVVKNVES
;
A
#
# COMPACT_ATOMS: atom_id res chain seq x y z
N MET A 1 14.13 19.53 23.47
CA MET A 1 13.23 18.42 23.85
C MET A 1 11.92 18.80 23.23
N ASP A 2 11.64 18.22 22.08
CA ASP A 2 10.66 18.75 21.14
C ASP A 2 9.42 17.85 21.05
N ASP A 3 8.29 18.53 21.07
CA ASP A 3 6.95 18.22 20.58
C ASP A 3 6.17 16.98 21.06
N THR A 4 5.54 17.20 22.21
CA THR A 4 4.09 17.05 22.48
C THR A 4 3.22 16.61 21.30
N SER A 5 2.84 15.33 21.28
CA SER A 5 1.65 14.86 20.58
C SER A 5 0.43 14.92 21.51
N GLN A 6 -0.47 15.86 21.29
CA GLN A 6 -1.85 15.77 21.75
C GLN A 6 -2.78 15.84 20.54
N ILE A 7 -3.39 14.72 20.21
CA ILE A 7 -4.40 14.60 19.16
C ILE A 7 -5.71 15.13 19.72
N LEU A 8 -6.18 16.26 19.19
CA LEU A 8 -7.50 16.82 19.48
C LEU A 8 -8.47 16.35 18.39
N ILE A 9 -9.42 15.49 18.75
CA ILE A 9 -10.50 15.06 17.87
C ILE A 9 -11.62 16.10 17.97
N THR A 10 -11.81 16.90 16.92
CA THR A 10 -12.96 17.80 16.79
C THR A 10 -14.11 17.07 16.10
N ALA A 11 -15.14 16.72 16.86
CA ALA A 11 -16.42 16.28 16.33
C ALA A 11 -17.26 17.50 15.94
N ASN A 12 -17.55 17.65 14.64
CA ASN A 12 -18.53 18.63 14.15
C ASN A 12 -19.92 17.99 14.21
N ALA A 13 -20.69 18.35 15.23
CA ALA A 13 -22.13 18.14 15.27
C ALA A 13 -22.82 19.50 15.08
N THR A 14 -23.33 19.76 13.89
CA THR A 14 -24.33 20.80 13.65
C THR A 14 -25.62 20.12 13.24
N ALA A 15 -26.53 20.01 14.20
CA ALA A 15 -27.95 19.81 13.94
C ALA A 15 -28.60 21.18 13.77
N ASP A 16 -29.33 21.37 12.67
CA ASP A 16 -30.68 21.94 12.60
C ASP A 16 -30.90 22.69 11.27
N HIS A 17 -31.69 22.08 10.37
CA HIS A 17 -32.85 22.76 9.81
C HIS A 17 -33.79 21.74 9.15
N SER A 18 -35.02 21.66 9.67
CA SER A 18 -36.17 21.04 9.00
C SER A 18 -36.86 22.08 8.12
N PHE A 19 -37.22 21.74 6.87
CA PHE A 19 -38.54 22.00 6.25
C PHE A 19 -38.64 21.42 4.82
N ASN A 20 -39.83 20.87 4.51
CA ASN A 20 -40.23 20.01 3.38
C ASN A 20 -40.14 20.63 1.98
N ASP A 21 -39.96 19.80 0.94
CA ASP A 21 -40.85 19.79 -0.24
C ASP A 21 -40.78 18.47 -1.04
N ASP A 22 -41.83 18.26 -1.82
CA ASP A 22 -42.36 17.04 -2.41
C ASP A 22 -41.60 16.39 -3.61
N MET A 23 -41.95 15.11 -3.82
CA MET A 23 -42.23 14.45 -5.11
C MET A 23 -41.11 14.12 -6.14
N ASP A 24 -41.11 12.81 -6.44
CA ASP A 24 -41.03 12.18 -7.76
C ASP A 24 -39.67 12.12 -8.49
N GLY A 25 -39.23 10.89 -8.75
CA GLY A 25 -38.02 10.62 -9.52
C GLY A 25 -37.48 9.22 -9.29
N GLU A 26 -38.24 8.22 -9.73
CA GLU A 26 -37.71 6.89 -10.04
C GLU A 26 -36.62 7.08 -11.10
N ASP A 27 -35.36 7.08 -10.67
CA ASP A 27 -34.23 6.78 -11.55
C ASP A 27 -33.36 5.79 -10.79
N ALA A 28 -33.68 4.51 -11.01
CA ALA A 28 -32.76 3.42 -10.71
C ALA A 28 -31.57 3.55 -11.66
N ALA A 29 -30.69 4.50 -11.35
CA ALA A 29 -29.34 4.49 -11.85
C ALA A 29 -28.70 3.23 -11.25
N GLU A 30 -28.61 2.17 -12.04
CA GLU A 30 -27.64 1.11 -11.80
C GLU A 30 -26.26 1.75 -11.88
N GLU A 31 -25.80 2.26 -10.73
CA GLU A 31 -24.43 2.73 -10.52
C GLU A 31 -23.49 1.54 -10.68
N ASP A 32 -22.92 1.44 -11.88
CA ASP A 32 -21.63 0.87 -12.26
C ASP A 32 -20.85 0.12 -11.14
N ASP A 33 -21.27 -1.10 -10.82
CA ASP A 33 -20.57 -2.04 -9.93
C ASP A 33 -19.13 -2.37 -10.39
N GLU A 34 -18.74 -1.98 -11.62
CA GLU A 34 -17.42 -2.24 -12.19
C GLU A 34 -16.33 -1.23 -11.74
N GLU A 35 -16.68 0.01 -11.38
CA GLU A 35 -15.69 1.00 -10.89
C GLU A 35 -15.18 0.66 -9.48
N GLU A 36 -16.04 0.13 -8.59
CA GLU A 36 -15.65 -0.23 -7.22
C GLU A 36 -14.76 -1.49 -7.18
N SER A 37 -15.02 -2.45 -8.08
CA SER A 37 -14.28 -3.72 -8.18
C SER A 37 -12.80 -3.56 -8.57
N CYS A 38 -12.48 -2.63 -9.49
CA CYS A 38 -11.11 -2.44 -9.98
C CYS A 38 -10.21 -1.71 -8.97
N ASP A 39 -10.77 -0.77 -8.20
CA ASP A 39 -10.06 -0.11 -7.11
C ASP A 39 -9.73 -1.11 -5.99
N VAL A 40 -10.60 -2.11 -5.77
CA VAL A 40 -10.33 -3.23 -4.85
C VAL A 40 -9.16 -4.08 -5.33
N GLU A 41 -9.11 -4.50 -6.60
CA GLU A 41 -7.99 -5.32 -7.14
C GLU A 41 -6.64 -4.57 -7.06
N ALA A 42 -6.62 -3.29 -7.41
CA ALA A 42 -5.44 -2.45 -7.30
C ALA A 42 -4.97 -2.32 -5.85
N TRP A 43 -5.91 -2.11 -4.92
CA TRP A 43 -5.64 -2.02 -3.49
C TRP A 43 -5.13 -3.34 -2.91
N GLU A 44 -5.70 -4.47 -3.28
CA GLU A 44 -5.25 -5.79 -2.86
C GLU A 44 -3.81 -6.06 -3.32
N THR A 45 -3.50 -5.72 -4.56
CA THR A 45 -2.15 -5.85 -5.13
C THR A 45 -1.13 -5.04 -4.33
N LEU A 46 -1.45 -3.77 -4.04
CA LEU A 46 -0.61 -2.89 -3.21
C LEU A 46 -0.46 -3.41 -1.78
N SER A 47 -1.57 -3.75 -1.12
CA SER A 47 -1.60 -4.25 0.25
C SER A 47 -0.75 -5.51 0.43
N LYS A 48 -0.88 -6.46 -0.50
CA LYS A 48 -0.07 -7.68 -0.50
C LYS A 48 1.42 -7.37 -0.72
N GLY A 49 1.74 -6.58 -1.74
CA GLY A 49 3.13 -6.22 -2.05
C GLY A 49 3.82 -5.51 -0.90
N PHE A 50 3.13 -4.58 -0.23
CA PHE A 50 3.68 -3.89 0.93
C PHE A 50 3.89 -4.80 2.14
N LYS A 51 2.96 -5.73 2.42
CA LYS A 51 3.16 -6.74 3.49
C LYS A 51 4.38 -7.62 3.23
N GLU A 52 4.60 -8.02 1.98
CA GLU A 52 5.79 -8.79 1.60
C GLU A 52 7.08 -7.98 1.77
N VAL A 53 7.11 -6.73 1.31
CA VAL A 53 8.26 -5.83 1.52
C VAL A 53 8.54 -5.63 3.01
N GLN A 54 7.50 -5.35 3.82
CA GLN A 54 7.62 -5.20 5.26
C GLN A 54 8.24 -6.44 5.91
N SER A 55 7.77 -7.64 5.55
CA SER A 55 8.32 -8.89 6.07
C SER A 55 9.82 -9.03 5.79
N VAL A 56 10.27 -8.67 4.58
CA VAL A 56 11.69 -8.70 4.21
C VAL A 56 12.50 -7.65 4.99
N LEU A 57 11.97 -6.45 5.17
CA LEU A 57 12.64 -5.38 5.92
C LEU A 57 12.70 -5.67 7.43
N ASP A 58 11.67 -6.28 8.00
CA ASP A 58 11.66 -6.74 9.38
C ASP A 58 12.71 -7.83 9.60
N HIS A 59 12.93 -8.68 8.60
CA HIS A 59 14.03 -9.63 8.64
C HIS A 59 15.38 -8.93 8.63
N ASN A 60 15.60 -7.93 7.77
CA ASN A 60 16.81 -7.10 7.78
C ASN A 60 17.04 -6.43 9.14
N ARG A 61 15.97 -5.92 9.78
CA ARG A 61 16.06 -5.35 11.13
C ARG A 61 16.65 -6.35 12.12
N ARG A 62 16.19 -7.61 12.10
CA ARG A 62 16.73 -8.67 12.98
C ARG A 62 18.18 -9.02 12.66
N LEU A 63 18.55 -9.12 11.37
CA LEU A 63 19.93 -9.39 10.96
C LEU A 63 20.88 -8.27 11.41
N ILE A 64 20.47 -7.00 11.27
CA ILE A 64 21.25 -5.85 11.73
C ILE A 64 21.45 -5.89 13.25
N GLN A 65 20.42 -6.27 14.03
CA GLN A 65 20.60 -6.46 15.47
C GLN A 65 21.64 -7.54 15.77
N GLN A 66 21.62 -8.67 15.07
CA GLN A 66 22.64 -9.72 15.24
C GLN A 66 24.04 -9.25 14.86
N VAL A 67 24.18 -8.47 13.78
CA VAL A 67 25.46 -7.85 13.40
C VAL A 67 26.00 -6.95 14.51
N ASN A 68 25.13 -6.14 15.11
CA ASN A 68 25.47 -5.26 16.22
C ASN A 68 25.87 -6.04 17.48
N ASP A 69 25.15 -7.10 17.82
CA ASP A 69 25.44 -7.95 18.97
C ASP A 69 26.79 -8.67 18.82
N ASN A 70 27.05 -9.21 17.62
CA ASN A 70 28.34 -9.80 17.29
C ASN A 70 29.47 -8.77 17.41
N HIS A 71 29.26 -7.53 16.96
CA HIS A 71 30.25 -6.45 17.10
C HIS A 71 30.52 -6.09 18.57
N ARG A 72 29.46 -5.99 19.39
CA ARG A 72 29.58 -5.71 20.84
C ARG A 72 30.30 -6.83 21.58
N SER A 73 30.10 -8.09 21.17
CA SER A 73 30.76 -9.25 21.79
C SER A 73 32.28 -9.25 21.63
N LYS A 74 32.79 -8.64 20.55
CA LYS A 74 34.22 -8.63 20.15
C LYS A 74 34.84 -10.03 19.98
N ILE A 75 34.01 -11.07 19.85
CA ILE A 75 34.48 -12.44 19.61
C ILE A 75 34.82 -12.57 18.12
N PRO A 76 36.06 -12.94 17.74
CA PRO A 76 36.48 -13.01 16.33
C PRO A 76 35.59 -13.92 15.46
N SER A 77 35.15 -15.06 15.99
CA SER A 77 34.25 -15.97 15.27
C SER A 77 32.86 -15.39 15.04
N SER A 78 32.34 -14.56 15.95
CA SER A 78 31.08 -13.85 15.79
C SER A 78 31.20 -12.72 14.76
N LEU A 79 32.32 -11.99 14.76
CA LEU A 79 32.60 -10.96 13.76
C LEU A 79 32.69 -11.54 12.35
N ALA A 80 33.27 -12.73 12.18
CA ALA A 80 33.33 -13.40 10.89
C ALA A 80 31.92 -13.69 10.32
N LYS A 81 30.95 -14.04 11.19
CA LYS A 81 29.54 -14.26 10.79
C LYS A 81 28.85 -12.98 10.29
N ASN A 82 29.32 -11.78 10.68
CA ASN A 82 28.72 -10.54 10.19
C ASN A 82 28.82 -10.40 8.67
N VAL A 83 29.84 -11.01 8.04
CA VAL A 83 29.96 -10.96 6.59
C VAL A 83 28.79 -11.68 5.93
N ASP A 84 28.39 -12.84 6.44
CA ASP A 84 27.26 -13.60 5.90
C ASP A 84 25.92 -12.91 6.20
N LEU A 85 25.75 -12.36 7.42
CA LEU A 85 24.56 -11.57 7.77
C LEU A 85 24.41 -10.33 6.87
N ILE A 86 25.50 -9.63 6.56
CA ILE A 86 25.49 -8.47 5.65
C ILE A 86 25.19 -8.90 4.21
N ARG A 87 25.71 -10.05 3.75
CA ARG A 87 25.34 -10.60 2.44
C ARG A 87 23.86 -10.90 2.35
N GLU A 88 23.28 -11.46 3.41
CA GLU A 88 21.85 -11.74 3.49
C GLU A 88 21.02 -10.45 3.47
N ILE A 89 21.45 -9.42 4.21
CA ILE A 89 20.82 -8.08 4.15
C ILE A 89 20.83 -7.54 2.72
N ASN A 90 21.95 -7.62 2.01
CA ASN A 90 22.06 -7.14 0.63
C ASN A 90 21.18 -7.94 -0.35
N SER A 91 21.08 -9.25 -0.15
CA SER A 91 20.17 -10.11 -0.91
C SER A 91 18.71 -9.70 -0.69
N ASN A 92 18.33 -9.44 0.57
CA ASN A 92 17.00 -8.96 0.92
C ASN A 92 16.69 -7.58 0.31
N ILE A 93 17.65 -6.65 0.28
CA ILE A 93 17.47 -5.36 -0.43
C ILE A 93 17.23 -5.59 -1.93
N SER A 94 17.98 -6.50 -2.56
CA SER A 94 17.77 -6.86 -3.97
C SER A 94 16.36 -7.43 -4.20
N LYS A 95 15.87 -8.26 -3.26
CA LYS A 95 14.50 -8.77 -3.27
C LYS A 95 13.47 -7.65 -3.14
N VAL A 96 13.68 -6.70 -2.24
CA VAL A 96 12.78 -5.53 -2.07
C VAL A 96 12.69 -4.71 -3.36
N ILE A 97 13.81 -4.48 -4.05
CA ILE A 97 13.82 -3.80 -5.36
C ILE A 97 12.94 -4.58 -6.37
N GLY A 98 13.09 -5.90 -6.42
CA GLY A 98 12.26 -6.76 -7.28
C GLY A 98 10.77 -6.69 -6.94
N LEU A 99 10.41 -6.71 -5.66
CA LEU A 99 9.03 -6.58 -5.20
C LEU A 99 8.42 -5.24 -5.61
N TYR A 100 9.15 -4.13 -5.46
CA TYR A 100 8.68 -2.83 -5.91
C TYR A 100 8.53 -2.74 -7.43
N SER A 101 9.46 -3.33 -8.20
CA SER A 101 9.33 -3.40 -9.65
C SER A 101 8.06 -4.15 -10.06
N ASN A 102 7.82 -5.31 -9.46
CA ASN A 102 6.64 -6.12 -9.73
C ASN A 102 5.35 -5.36 -9.37
N LEU A 103 5.33 -4.74 -8.18
CA LEU A 103 4.20 -3.95 -7.71
C LEU A 103 3.88 -2.79 -8.66
N SER A 104 4.90 -2.05 -9.09
CA SER A 104 4.74 -0.93 -10.02
C SER A 104 4.20 -1.39 -11.38
N THR A 105 4.72 -2.48 -11.93
CA THR A 105 4.25 -3.02 -13.21
C THR A 105 2.81 -3.53 -13.12
N ASN A 106 2.46 -4.31 -12.10
CA ASN A 106 1.10 -4.84 -11.95
C ASN A 106 0.09 -3.71 -11.73
N PHE A 107 0.40 -2.77 -10.83
CA PHE A 107 -0.48 -1.62 -10.58
C PHE A 107 -0.67 -0.78 -11.85
N SER A 108 0.40 -0.49 -12.60
CA SER A 108 0.26 0.24 -13.87
C SER A 108 -0.56 -0.54 -14.89
N SER A 109 -0.48 -1.88 -14.92
CA SER A 109 -1.27 -2.71 -15.82
C SER A 109 -2.77 -2.60 -15.50
N ILE A 110 -3.14 -2.70 -14.22
CA ILE A 110 -4.53 -2.57 -13.76
C ILE A 110 -5.10 -1.20 -14.17
N VAL A 111 -4.35 -0.12 -13.90
CA VAL A 111 -4.77 1.25 -14.25
C VAL A 111 -4.88 1.46 -15.76
N GLN A 112 -3.95 0.92 -16.56
CA GLN A 112 -4.01 1.04 -18.02
C GLN A 112 -5.18 0.27 -18.61
N GLN A 113 -5.47 -0.93 -18.08
CA GLN A 113 -6.62 -1.72 -18.48
C GLN A 113 -7.92 -0.96 -18.22
N ARG A 114 -8.07 -0.27 -17.07
CA ARG A 114 -9.22 0.62 -16.79
C ARG A 114 -9.42 1.67 -17.86
N ARG A 115 -8.37 2.44 -18.18
CA ARG A 115 -8.46 3.50 -19.21
C ARG A 115 -8.91 2.96 -20.56
N ALA A 116 -8.41 1.79 -20.95
CA ALA A 116 -8.79 1.17 -22.22
C ALA A 116 -10.23 0.63 -22.24
N VAL A 117 -10.80 0.26 -21.08
CA VAL A 117 -12.22 -0.12 -20.95
C VAL A 117 -13.10 1.12 -21.00
N SER A 118 -12.81 2.15 -20.20
CA SER A 118 -13.58 3.40 -20.19
C SER A 118 -13.64 4.06 -21.59
N ASP A 119 -12.52 4.09 -22.32
CA ASP A 119 -12.47 4.63 -23.68
C ASP A 119 -13.33 3.86 -24.70
N LYS A 120 -13.58 2.56 -24.47
CA LYS A 120 -14.44 1.73 -25.33
C LYS A 120 -15.91 1.93 -25.01
N VAL A 121 -16.25 2.05 -23.72
CA VAL A 121 -17.62 2.32 -23.28
C VAL A 121 -18.10 3.65 -23.84
N VAL A 122 -17.30 4.71 -23.73
CA VAL A 122 -17.65 6.05 -24.28
C VAL A 122 -17.93 6.01 -25.78
N LYS A 123 -17.11 5.29 -26.57
CA LYS A 123 -17.29 5.19 -28.03
C LYS A 123 -18.54 4.42 -28.44
N ASN A 124 -18.99 3.48 -27.62
CA ASN A 124 -20.20 2.71 -27.88
C ASN A 124 -21.50 3.48 -27.55
N VAL A 125 -21.43 4.51 -26.69
CA VAL A 125 -22.58 5.36 -26.33
C VAL A 125 -22.79 6.48 -27.35
N GLU A 126 -21.75 6.90 -28.06
CA GLU A 126 -21.81 7.97 -29.07
C GLU A 126 -22.17 7.51 -30.50
N SER A 127 -22.38 6.20 -30.74
CA SER A 127 -22.75 5.62 -32.05
C SER A 127 -24.17 5.09 -32.07
#